data_AF-A0A1C4TQP4-F1
#
_entry.id   AF-A0A1C4TQP4-F1
#
_cell.length_a   1.000
_cell.length_b   1.000
_cell.length_c   1.000
_cell.angle_alpha   90.00
_cell.angle_beta   90.00
_cell.angle_gamma   90.00
#
_symmetry.space_group_name_H-M   'P 1'
#
loop_
_entity.id
_entity.type
_entity.pdbx_description
1 polymer ?
#
loop_
_entity_poly.entity_id
_entity_poly.type
_entity_poly.pdbx_seq_one_letter_code
_entity_poly.pdbx_strand_id
1 'polypeptide(L)'
;PAAAGGKAAPASPQEFSATVPRGKIFLLGDERATSLDSRVHLQEAGQGSVPLSAVQARVDAVAWPMNGMIDRPSSFAALPGGVSAAGPLPLQLGAILVGVVLILGGAVYGPVAARLGRRKTSSGGAR
;
A
#
# COMPACT_ATOMS: atom_id res chain seq x y z
N PRO A 1 33.31 -2.80 33.00
CA PRO A 1 31.98 -2.64 33.63
C PRO A 1 30.93 -3.30 32.71
N ALA A 2 30.42 -4.46 33.11
CA ALA A 2 29.49 -5.26 32.34
C ALA A 2 28.12 -4.58 32.30
N ALA A 3 27.66 -4.20 31.11
CA ALA A 3 26.29 -3.75 30.90
C ALA A 3 25.35 -4.95 31.05
N ALA A 4 24.47 -4.89 32.05
CA ALA A 4 23.49 -5.91 32.36
C ALA A 4 22.55 -6.14 31.16
N GLY A 5 22.52 -7.40 30.69
CA GLY A 5 21.64 -7.88 29.63
C GLY A 5 20.20 -8.02 30.10
N GLY A 6 19.44 -6.93 30.01
CA GLY A 6 17.98 -6.99 30.13
C GLY A 6 17.41 -7.84 28.97
N LYS A 7 16.76 -8.97 29.30
CA LYS A 7 15.97 -9.72 28.32
C LYS A 7 14.93 -8.78 27.72
N ALA A 8 14.99 -8.55 26.41
CA ALA A 8 13.93 -7.88 25.70
C ALA A 8 12.60 -8.60 26.00
N ALA A 9 11.54 -7.84 26.25
CA ALA A 9 10.21 -8.42 26.42
C ALA A 9 9.85 -9.24 25.17
N PRO A 10 9.20 -10.40 25.33
CA PRO A 10 8.85 -11.24 24.20
C PRO A 10 7.89 -10.49 23.26
N ALA A 11 8.06 -10.70 21.96
CA ALA A 11 7.23 -10.05 20.93
C ALA A 11 5.77 -10.52 20.91
N SER A 12 5.45 -11.59 21.65
CA SER A 12 4.10 -12.11 21.89
C SER A 12 3.95 -12.39 23.38
N PRO A 13 2.80 -12.07 24.01
CA PRO A 13 2.55 -12.43 25.40
C PRO A 13 2.45 -13.93 25.65
N GLN A 14 2.17 -14.70 24.59
CA GLN A 14 1.99 -16.15 24.62
C GLN A 14 2.97 -16.84 23.67
N GLU A 15 3.56 -17.93 24.14
CA GLU A 15 4.38 -18.84 23.33
C GLU A 15 3.48 -19.66 22.40
N PHE A 16 3.89 -19.83 21.15
CA PHE A 16 3.14 -20.64 20.18
C PHE A 16 4.05 -21.26 19.12
N SER A 17 3.61 -22.39 18.57
CA SER A 17 4.20 -23.02 17.40
C SER A 17 3.08 -23.44 16.47
N ALA A 18 3.19 -23.07 15.19
CA ALA A 18 2.20 -23.41 14.18
C ALA A 18 2.88 -23.82 12.86
N THR A 19 2.39 -24.89 12.25
CA THR A 19 2.77 -25.30 10.88
C THR A 19 1.64 -24.93 9.93
N VAL A 20 1.88 -23.93 9.08
CA VAL A 20 0.86 -23.42 8.15
C VAL A 20 0.70 -24.39 6.97
N PRO A 21 -0.50 -24.97 6.75
CA PRO A 21 -0.74 -25.82 5.60
C PRO A 21 -0.63 -25.04 4.28
N ARG A 22 -0.34 -25.74 3.19
CA ARG A 22 -0.30 -25.14 1.85
C ARG A 22 -1.66 -24.52 1.51
N GLY A 23 -1.62 -23.33 0.91
CA GLY A 23 -2.84 -22.60 0.51
C GLY A 23 -3.54 -21.85 1.65
N LYS A 24 -2.91 -21.79 2.83
CA LYS A 24 -3.37 -21.02 3.98
C LYS A 24 -2.33 -20.00 4.45
N ILE A 25 -2.75 -19.07 5.29
CA ILE A 25 -1.93 -18.04 5.93
C ILE A 25 -2.19 -18.00 7.43
N PHE A 26 -1.19 -17.56 8.19
CA PHE A 26 -1.29 -17.33 9.62
C PHE A 26 -1.29 -15.83 9.88
N LEU A 27 -2.31 -15.32 10.56
CA LEU A 27 -2.49 -13.89 10.78
C LEU A 27 -2.13 -13.53 12.23
N LEU A 28 -1.45 -12.41 12.36
CA LEU A 28 -1.11 -11.81 13.64
C LEU A 28 -1.58 -10.36 13.61
N GLY A 29 -2.24 -9.90 14.67
CA GLY A 29 -2.53 -8.48 14.82
C GLY A 29 -1.26 -7.69 15.13
N ASP A 30 -1.26 -6.41 14.81
CA ASP A 30 -0.14 -5.52 15.15
C ASP A 30 -0.03 -5.31 16.66
N GLU A 31 -1.17 -5.11 17.35
CA GLU A 31 -1.25 -5.07 18.81
C GLU A 31 -1.38 -6.49 19.39
N ARG A 32 -0.23 -7.07 19.73
CA ARG A 32 -0.12 -8.48 20.10
C ARG A 32 -0.78 -8.82 21.42
N ALA A 33 -0.98 -7.85 22.31
CA ALA A 33 -1.55 -8.07 23.63
C ALA A 33 -3.08 -8.24 23.61
N THR A 34 -3.76 -7.62 22.64
CA THR A 34 -5.24 -7.55 22.63
C THR A 34 -5.88 -8.13 21.37
N SER A 35 -5.08 -8.57 20.39
CA SER A 35 -5.61 -9.18 19.16
C SER A 35 -6.06 -10.63 19.36
N LEU A 36 -7.31 -10.92 18.95
CA LEU A 36 -7.84 -12.27 18.77
C LEU A 36 -7.48 -12.80 17.38
N ASP A 37 -6.20 -13.03 17.16
CA ASP A 37 -5.64 -13.50 15.89
C ASP A 37 -5.47 -15.02 15.83
N SER A 38 -4.78 -15.55 14.82
CA SER A 38 -4.61 -17.01 14.64
C SER A 38 -4.07 -17.73 15.88
N ARG A 39 -3.35 -17.03 16.78
CA ARG A 39 -2.80 -17.63 18.00
C ARG A 39 -3.88 -18.10 18.99
N VAL A 40 -5.08 -17.49 18.98
CA VAL A 40 -6.17 -17.93 19.88
C VAL A 40 -6.94 -19.15 19.34
N HIS A 41 -6.70 -19.52 18.08
CA HIS A 41 -7.39 -20.60 17.37
C HIS A 41 -6.48 -21.82 17.07
N LEU A 42 -5.37 -21.98 17.80
CA LEU A 42 -4.36 -23.00 17.52
C LEU A 42 -4.85 -24.45 17.70
N GLN A 43 -5.89 -24.66 18.53
CA GLN A 43 -6.49 -25.99 18.77
C GLN A 43 -7.49 -26.38 17.66
N GLU A 44 -7.82 -25.46 16.75
CA GLU A 44 -8.75 -25.72 15.66
C GLU A 44 -8.08 -26.44 14.47
N ALA A 45 -8.92 -26.98 13.58
CA ALA A 45 -8.44 -27.65 12.37
C ALA A 45 -7.63 -26.69 11.49
N GLY A 46 -6.33 -26.98 11.35
CA GLY A 46 -5.39 -26.12 10.63
C GLY A 46 -4.73 -25.04 11.49
N GLN A 47 -4.75 -25.16 12.82
CA GLN A 47 -3.97 -24.32 13.75
C GLN A 47 -4.19 -22.81 13.56
N GLY A 48 -5.46 -22.40 13.50
CA GLY A 48 -5.84 -20.99 13.34
C GLY A 48 -5.50 -20.38 11.97
N SER A 49 -5.09 -21.18 10.99
CA SER A 49 -4.73 -20.67 9.66
C SER A 49 -5.95 -20.44 8.76
N VAL A 50 -5.91 -19.31 8.06
CA VAL A 50 -6.97 -18.83 7.17
C VAL A 50 -6.69 -19.25 5.72
N PRO A 51 -7.65 -19.80 4.98
CA PRO A 51 -7.44 -20.14 3.57
C PRO A 51 -7.22 -18.89 2.71
N LEU A 52 -6.33 -18.97 1.73
CA LEU A 52 -6.06 -17.87 0.79
C LEU A 52 -7.32 -17.43 0.03
N SER A 53 -8.27 -18.35 -0.21
CA SER A 53 -9.55 -18.05 -0.86
C SER A 53 -10.46 -17.15 -0.04
N ALA A 54 -10.23 -17.00 1.27
CA ALA A 54 -10.96 -16.06 2.11
C ALA A 54 -10.37 -14.64 2.11
N VAL A 55 -9.20 -14.45 1.50
CA VAL A 55 -8.54 -13.13 1.41
C VAL A 55 -9.18 -12.34 0.27
N GLN A 56 -9.90 -11.28 0.61
CA GLN A 56 -10.58 -10.43 -0.38
C GLN A 56 -9.64 -9.37 -0.99
N ALA A 57 -8.81 -8.75 -0.16
CA ALA A 57 -7.97 -7.62 -0.57
C ALA A 57 -6.73 -7.49 0.33
N ARG A 58 -5.81 -6.62 -0.10
CA ARG A 58 -4.65 -6.17 0.68
C ARG A 58 -4.80 -4.68 0.96
N VAL A 59 -4.31 -4.25 2.12
CA VAL A 59 -4.32 -2.82 2.49
C VAL A 59 -3.03 -2.18 1.96
N ASP A 60 -3.17 -1.15 1.13
CA ASP A 60 -2.04 -0.43 0.54
C ASP A 60 -1.94 1.04 0.99
N ALA A 61 -3.01 1.63 1.55
CA ALA A 61 -3.03 3.04 1.97
C ALA A 61 -4.13 3.34 2.99
N VAL A 62 -3.96 4.45 3.71
CA VAL A 62 -4.97 5.01 4.62
C VAL A 62 -5.66 6.19 3.93
N ALA A 63 -6.91 5.97 3.52
CA ALA A 63 -7.70 6.98 2.83
C ALA A 63 -8.23 8.08 3.77
N TRP A 64 -8.53 7.75 5.03
CA TRP A 64 -9.02 8.71 6.02
C TRP A 64 -8.69 8.30 7.47
N PRO A 65 -8.20 9.22 8.32
CA PRO A 65 -7.60 10.51 7.93
C PRO A 65 -6.42 10.25 6.99
N MET A 66 -6.28 11.07 5.94
CA MET A 66 -5.30 10.80 4.88
C MET A 66 -3.89 10.66 5.46
N ASN A 67 -3.37 9.43 5.46
CA ASN A 67 -2.06 9.10 6.02
C ASN A 67 -1.19 8.33 5.02
N GLY A 68 -1.43 8.55 3.73
CA GLY A 68 -0.58 8.06 2.66
C GLY A 68 -0.62 6.55 2.44
N MET A 69 0.38 6.08 1.70
CA MET A 69 0.57 4.66 1.38
C MET A 69 1.25 3.94 2.53
N ILE A 70 0.95 2.65 2.69
CA ILE A 70 1.53 1.79 3.71
C ILE A 70 2.72 1.04 3.12
N ASP A 71 3.89 1.23 3.73
CA ASP A 71 5.10 0.52 3.35
C ASP A 71 5.08 -0.93 3.80
N ARG A 72 5.84 -1.76 3.07
CA ARG A 72 6.03 -3.16 3.42
C ARG A 72 7.03 -3.31 4.58
N PRO A 73 6.75 -4.20 5.54
CA PRO A 73 7.67 -4.43 6.64
C PRO A 73 8.97 -5.07 6.13
N SER A 74 10.08 -4.34 6.20
CA SER A 74 11.40 -4.81 5.74
C SER A 74 11.96 -5.96 6.59
N SER A 75 11.50 -6.11 7.83
CA SER A 75 11.92 -7.15 8.78
C SER A 75 11.69 -8.58 8.28
N PHE A 76 10.72 -8.79 7.38
CA PHE A 76 10.41 -10.09 6.80
C PHE A 76 10.96 -10.28 5.38
N ALA A 77 11.58 -9.26 4.79
CA ALA A 77 12.02 -9.31 3.40
C ALA A 77 13.09 -10.38 3.14
N ALA A 78 13.88 -10.72 4.16
CA ALA A 78 14.92 -11.75 4.08
C ALA A 78 14.40 -13.19 4.21
N LEU A 79 13.13 -13.39 4.60
CA LEU A 79 12.57 -14.74 4.74
C LEU A 79 12.29 -15.36 3.37
N PRO A 80 12.30 -16.71 3.28
CA PRO A 80 11.88 -17.41 2.06
C PRO A 80 10.47 -16.97 1.64
N GLY A 81 10.33 -16.55 0.38
CA GLY A 81 9.07 -15.99 -0.15
C GLY A 81 8.95 -14.47 -0.03
N GLY A 82 9.82 -13.82 0.76
CA GLY A 82 9.92 -12.37 0.88
C GLY A 82 8.63 -11.70 1.38
N VAL A 83 8.53 -10.40 1.10
CA VAL A 83 7.29 -9.65 1.31
C VAL A 83 6.46 -9.60 0.04
N SER A 84 5.16 -9.36 0.18
CA SER A 84 4.27 -9.18 -0.97
C SER A 84 4.74 -8.05 -1.91
N ALA A 85 4.17 -7.94 -3.11
CA ALA A 85 4.42 -6.86 -4.09
C ALA A 85 3.35 -5.75 -4.02
N ALA A 86 3.76 -4.48 -4.17
CA ALA A 86 2.91 -3.32 -3.87
C ALA A 86 1.67 -3.31 -4.77
N GLY A 87 0.53 -2.87 -4.24
CA GLY A 87 -0.66 -2.72 -5.06
C GLY A 87 -0.49 -1.68 -6.17
N PRO A 88 -1.37 -1.69 -7.18
CA PRO A 88 -1.30 -0.78 -8.33
C PRO A 88 -1.72 0.66 -7.99
N LEU A 89 -1.98 0.98 -6.72
CA LEU A 89 -2.46 2.28 -6.28
C LEU A 89 -1.59 3.45 -6.75
N PRO A 90 -0.23 3.40 -6.71
CA PRO A 90 0.59 4.49 -7.23
C PRO A 90 0.40 4.72 -8.73
N LEU A 91 0.23 3.63 -9.51
CA LEU A 91 0.00 3.70 -10.95
C LEU A 91 -1.37 4.29 -11.26
N GLN A 92 -2.40 3.94 -10.49
CA GLN A 92 -3.75 4.50 -10.64
C GLN A 92 -3.76 6.01 -10.36
N LEU A 93 -3.12 6.45 -9.27
CA LEU A 93 -2.99 7.87 -8.95
C LEU A 93 -2.20 8.62 -10.05
N GLY A 94 -1.12 8.02 -10.55
CA GLY A 94 -0.37 8.56 -11.69
C GLY A 94 -1.23 8.70 -12.95
N ALA A 95 -2.01 7.68 -13.30
CA ALA A 95 -2.90 7.70 -14.45
C ALA A 95 -4.00 8.77 -14.31
N ILE A 96 -4.57 8.94 -13.11
CA ILE A 96 -5.54 10.01 -12.82
C ILE A 96 -4.89 11.38 -13.04
N LEU A 97 -3.70 11.61 -12.47
CA LEU A 97 -2.98 12.88 -12.64
C LEU A 97 -2.66 13.17 -14.12
N VAL A 98 -2.19 12.17 -14.86
CA VAL A 98 -1.95 12.31 -16.30
C VAL A 98 -3.24 12.66 -17.05
N GLY A 99 -4.35 11.98 -16.74
CA GLY A 99 -5.66 12.29 -17.33
C GLY A 99 -6.11 13.72 -17.05
N VAL A 100 -5.97 14.20 -15.81
CA VAL A 100 -6.28 15.59 -15.43
C VAL A 100 -5.42 16.57 -16.22
N VAL A 101 -4.11 16.32 -16.36
CA VAL A 101 -3.21 17.18 -17.13
C VAL A 101 -3.61 17.24 -18.61
N LEU A 102 -3.97 16.11 -19.22
CA LEU A 102 -4.42 16.07 -20.62
C LEU A 102 -5.74 16.83 -20.82
N ILE A 103 -6.70 16.68 -19.92
CA ILE A 103 -7.98 17.40 -19.97
C ILE A 103 -7.76 18.91 -19.87
N LEU A 104 -7.00 19.36 -18.88
CA LEU A 104 -6.73 20.79 -18.66
C LEU A 104 -5.88 21.38 -19.80
N GLY A 105 -4.86 20.65 -20.25
CA GLY A 105 -4.01 21.06 -21.37
C GLY A 105 -4.81 21.21 -22.66
N GLY A 106 -5.67 20.23 -22.98
CA GLY A 106 -6.57 20.30 -24.13
C GLY A 106 -7.53 21.49 -24.06
N ALA A 107 -8.11 21.77 -22.89
CA ALA A 107 -9.03 22.89 -22.68
C ALA A 107 -8.36 24.27 -22.88
N VAL A 108 -7.10 24.42 -22.45
CA VAL A 108 -6.36 25.70 -22.56
C VAL A 108 -5.79 25.93 -23.96
N TYR A 109 -5.52 24.85 -24.72
CA TYR A 109 -4.89 24.95 -26.04
C TYR A 109 -5.67 25.83 -27.03
N GLY A 110 -6.98 25.63 -27.16
CA GLY A 110 -7.83 26.39 -28.09
C GLY A 110 -7.78 27.91 -27.87
N PRO A 111 -8.07 28.40 -26.64
CA PRO A 111 -7.99 29.83 -26.31
C PRO A 111 -6.60 30.45 -26.49
N VAL A 112 -5.53 29.71 -26.19
CA VAL A 112 -4.14 30.20 -26.33
C VAL A 112 -3.75 30.31 -27.80
N ALA A 113 -4.04 29.28 -28.60
CA ALA A 113 -3.80 29.30 -30.04
C ALA A 113 -4.58 30.43 -30.74
N ALA A 114 -5.84 30.65 -30.36
CA ALA A 114 -6.66 31.73 -30.90
C ALA A 114 -6.11 33.14 -30.55
N ARG A 115 -5.63 33.35 -29.31
CA ARG A 115 -5.02 34.64 -28.92
C ARG A 115 -3.70 34.92 -29.62
N LEU A 116 -2.87 33.89 -29.83
CA LEU A 116 -1.58 34.03 -30.52
C LEU A 116 -1.75 34.26 -32.03
N GLY A 117 -2.72 33.60 -32.67
CA GLY A 117 -3.04 33.81 -34.08
C GLY A 117 -3.56 35.23 -34.36
N ARG A 118 -4.39 35.78 -33.48
CA ARG A 118 -4.98 37.13 -33.64
C ARG A 118 -3.91 38.25 -33.67
N ARG A 119 -2.76 38.05 -33.01
CA ARG A 119 -1.62 38.99 -33.03
C ARG A 119 -0.87 39.05 -34.37
N LYS A 120 -0.92 37.99 -35.18
CA LYS A 120 -0.15 37.90 -36.44
C LYS A 120 -0.87 38.55 -37.62
N THR A 121 -2.20 38.60 -37.57
CA THR A 121 -3.03 39.19 -38.63
C THR A 121 -3.03 40.73 -38.65
N SER A 122 -2.65 41.39 -37.55
CA SER A 122 -2.67 42.86 -37.46
C SER A 122 -1.42 43.55 -38.04
N SER A 123 -0.44 42.82 -38.58
CA SER A 123 0.80 43.41 -39.15
C SER A 123 0.92 43.29 -40.68
N GLY A 124 -0.09 42.77 -41.38
CA GLY A 124 -0.03 42.52 -42.83
C GLY A 124 -0.93 43.40 -43.71
N GLY A 125 -1.81 44.21 -43.12
CA GLY A 125 -2.79 45.03 -43.85
C GLY A 125 -2.50 46.52 -43.78
N ALA A 126 -1.35 46.96 -44.29
CA ALA A 126 -1.04 48.38 -44.50
C ALA A 126 -0.03 48.51 -45.64
N ARG A 127 -0.46 48.25 -46.87
CA ARG A 127 0.17 48.73 -48.12
C ARG A 127 -0.91 48.94 -49.16
#